data_AF-A0A924E552-F1
#
_entry.id   AF-A0A924E552-F1
#
_cell.length_a   1.000
_cell.length_b   1.000
_cell.length_c   1.000
_cell.angle_alpha   90.00
_cell.angle_beta   90.00
_cell.angle_gamma   90.00
#
_symmetry.space_group_name_H-M   'P 1'
#
loop_
_entity.id
_entity.type
_entity.pdbx_description
1 polymer ?
#
loop_
_entity_poly.entity_id
_entity_poly.type
_entity_poly.pdbx_seq_one_letter_code
_entity_poly.pdbx_strand_id
1 'polypeptide(L)'
;MKLVILYRPLSEHGSKTEEFMREYRRIYPESKIEVIEIDTREGMAMASLYDVVQYPAILALRTDGSVADIWQGDNFPLMQEVLATTRT
;
A
#
# COMPACT_ATOMS: atom_id res chain seq x y z
N MET A 1 -3.96 -12.88 -1.17
CA MET A 1 -4.15 -11.41 -1.15
C MET A 1 -2.94 -10.70 -1.75
N LYS A 2 -3.09 -9.44 -2.13
CA LYS A 2 -2.05 -8.58 -2.71
C LYS A 2 -2.03 -7.27 -1.93
N LEU A 3 -0.85 -6.79 -1.56
CA LEU A 3 -0.68 -5.46 -0.96
C LEU A 3 -0.19 -4.51 -2.05
N VAL A 4 -0.91 -3.43 -2.32
CA VAL A 4 -0.51 -2.40 -3.28
C VAL A 4 -0.17 -1.14 -2.51
N ILE A 5 0.99 -0.56 -2.78
CA ILE A 5 1.46 0.66 -2.11
C ILE A 5 1.64 1.74 -3.17
N LEU A 6 0.81 2.77 -3.10
CA LEU A 6 0.86 3.97 -3.92
C LEU A 6 1.56 5.07 -3.13
N TYR A 7 2.72 5.51 -3.60
CA TYR A 7 3.47 6.56 -2.91
C TYR A 7 4.29 7.41 -3.88
N ARG A 8 4.76 8.56 -3.40
CA ARG A 8 5.71 9.41 -4.10
C ARG A 8 7.10 9.20 -3.50
N PRO A 9 8.07 8.63 -4.25
CA PRO A 9 9.47 8.55 -3.82
C PRO A 9 10.05 9.93 -3.51
N LEU A 10 11.07 10.00 -2.65
CA LEU A 10 11.78 11.25 -2.31
C LEU A 10 10.85 12.38 -1.78
N SER A 11 9.74 12.02 -1.15
CA SER A 11 8.80 12.95 -0.50
C SER A 11 8.93 12.88 1.03
N GLU A 12 8.35 13.87 1.73
CA GLU A 12 8.32 13.92 3.21
C GLU A 12 7.77 12.63 3.83
N HIS A 13 6.75 12.03 3.21
CA HIS A 13 6.16 10.76 3.65
C HIS A 13 6.80 9.52 2.96
N GLY A 14 7.70 9.73 2.00
CA GLY A 14 8.37 8.67 1.25
C GLY A 14 9.23 7.78 2.14
N SER A 15 10.08 8.39 2.99
CA SER A 15 10.97 7.66 3.89
C SER A 15 10.22 6.73 4.86
N LYS A 16 9.10 7.20 5.42
CA LYS A 16 8.24 6.38 6.31
C LYS A 16 7.63 5.19 5.57
N THR A 17 7.18 5.43 4.33
CA THR A 17 6.58 4.38 3.49
C THR A 17 7.62 3.31 3.14
N GLU A 18 8.84 3.73 2.80
CA GLU A 18 9.95 2.82 2.51
C GLU A 18 10.38 2.00 3.72
N GLU A 19 10.43 2.60 4.91
CA GLU A 19 10.72 1.91 6.16
C GLU A 19 9.67 0.81 6.43
N PHE A 20 8.39 1.15 6.33
CA PHE A 20 7.31 0.17 6.46
C PHE A 20 7.42 -0.97 5.46
N MET A 21 7.66 -0.66 4.18
CA MET A 21 7.84 -1.68 3.13
C MET A 21 8.98 -2.64 3.46
N ARG A 22 10.09 -2.09 3.94
CA ARG A 22 11.28 -2.86 4.32
C ARG A 22 11.00 -3.77 5.49
N GLU A 23 10.29 -3.26 6.51
CA GLU A 23 9.90 -4.05 7.66
C GLU A 23 8.88 -5.14 7.29
N TYR A 24 7.86 -4.82 6.50
CA TYR A 24 6.85 -5.78 6.07
C TYR A 24 7.48 -6.92 5.26
N ARG A 25 8.38 -6.62 4.31
CA ARG A 25 9.13 -7.64 3.56
C ARG A 25 10.02 -8.51 4.45
N ARG A 26 10.60 -7.93 5.50
CA ARG A 26 11.43 -8.66 6.47
C ARG A 26 10.60 -9.68 7.26
N ILE A 27 9.39 -9.32 7.67
CA ILE A 27 8.51 -10.21 8.44
C ILE A 27 7.78 -11.20 7.51
N TYR A 28 7.49 -10.80 6.26
CA TYR A 28 6.73 -11.59 5.27
C TYR A 28 7.42 -11.63 3.90
N PRO A 29 8.52 -12.41 3.76
CA PRO A 29 9.26 -12.48 2.51
C PRO A 29 8.44 -13.03 1.33
N GLU A 30 7.45 -13.88 1.62
CA GLU A 30 6.56 -14.50 0.62
C GLU A 30 5.37 -13.61 0.22
N SER A 31 5.22 -12.44 0.84
CA SER A 31 4.09 -11.55 0.56
C SER A 31 4.24 -10.86 -0.81
N LYS A 32 3.13 -10.80 -1.56
CA LYS A 32 3.08 -10.09 -2.84
C LYS A 32 2.79 -8.61 -2.59
N ILE A 33 3.86 -7.83 -2.44
CA ILE A 33 3.79 -6.37 -2.42
C ILE A 33 4.05 -5.84 -3.83
N GLU A 34 3.10 -5.08 -4.34
CA GLU A 34 3.28 -4.25 -5.52
C GLU A 34 3.46 -2.80 -5.09
N VAL A 35 4.50 -2.17 -5.61
CA VAL A 35 4.87 -0.80 -5.27
C VAL A 35 4.72 0.03 -6.53
N ILE A 36 3.86 1.04 -6.50
CA ILE A 36 3.53 1.88 -7.64
C ILE A 36 3.81 3.33 -7.27
N GLU A 37 4.59 4.01 -8.11
CA GLU A 37 4.81 5.43 -7.97
C GLU A 37 3.57 6.20 -8.46
N ILE A 38 3.07 7.10 -7.62
CA ILE A 38 1.81 7.79 -7.89
C ILE A 38 1.86 8.68 -9.13
N ASP A 39 3.00 9.30 -9.42
CA ASP A 39 3.17 10.23 -10.53
C ASP A 39 3.28 9.53 -11.90
N THR A 40 3.23 8.19 -11.91
CA THR A 40 3.14 7.41 -13.16
C THR A 40 1.69 7.32 -13.65
N ARG A 41 1.51 7.04 -14.95
CA ARG A 41 0.17 6.80 -15.52
C ARG A 41 -0.56 5.65 -14.82
N GLU A 42 0.17 4.60 -14.46
CA GLU A 42 -0.38 3.45 -13.73
C GLU A 42 -0.80 3.85 -12.32
N GLY A 43 0.04 4.60 -11.59
CA GLY A 43 -0.29 5.12 -10.27
C GLY A 43 -1.55 5.97 -10.25
N MET A 44 -1.65 6.94 -11.17
CA MET A 44 -2.84 7.78 -11.30
C MET A 44 -4.10 6.98 -11.65
N ALA A 45 -3.99 5.99 -12.54
CA ALA A 45 -5.11 5.12 -12.88
C ALA A 45 -5.55 4.26 -11.68
N MET A 46 -4.58 3.73 -10.93
CA MET A 46 -4.84 2.93 -9.73
C MET A 46 -5.49 3.76 -8.62
N ALA A 47 -4.99 4.98 -8.41
CA ALA A 47 -5.56 5.91 -7.44
C ALA A 47 -7.01 6.27 -7.79
N SER A 48 -7.28 6.55 -9.07
CA SER A 48 -8.65 6.81 -9.53
C SER A 48 -9.56 5.59 -9.42
N LEU A 49 -9.04 4.39 -9.65
CA LEU A 49 -9.83 3.14 -9.61
C LEU A 49 -10.32 2.81 -8.20
N TYR A 50 -9.48 3.07 -7.20
CA TYR A 50 -9.76 2.74 -5.79
C TYR A 50 -10.09 3.96 -4.93
N ASP A 51 -10.42 5.09 -5.57
CA ASP A 51 -10.79 6.36 -4.90
C ASP A 51 -9.75 6.80 -3.84
N VAL A 52 -8.48 6.74 -4.22
CA VAL A 52 -7.36 7.21 -3.40
C VAL A 52 -7.24 8.72 -3.58
N VAL A 53 -7.49 9.45 -2.50
CA VAL A 53 -7.52 10.92 -2.46
C VAL A 53 -6.34 11.51 -1.69
N GLN A 54 -5.66 10.71 -0.87
CA GLN A 54 -4.51 11.10 -0.07
C GLN A 54 -3.33 10.13 -0.26
N TYR A 55 -2.11 10.66 -0.20
CA TYR A 55 -0.88 9.88 -0.37
C TYR A 55 0.02 10.04 0.86
N PRO A 56 0.79 9.00 1.23
CA PRO A 56 0.84 7.66 0.62
C PRO A 56 -0.45 6.86 0.85
N ALA A 57 -0.68 5.81 0.07
CA ALA A 57 -1.80 4.89 0.27
C ALA A 57 -1.35 3.43 0.21
N ILE A 58 -1.91 2.62 1.11
CA ILE A 58 -1.68 1.18 1.20
C ILE A 58 -3.04 0.51 1.01
N LEU A 59 -3.13 -0.38 0.03
CA LEU A 59 -4.34 -1.10 -0.33
C LEU A 59 -4.12 -2.59 -0.10
N ALA A 60 -4.99 -3.19 0.70
CA ALA A 60 -5.09 -4.64 0.81
C ALA A 60 -6.16 -5.13 -0.17
N LEU A 61 -5.75 -5.83 -1.22
CA LEU A 61 -6.63 -6.36 -2.25
C LEU A 61 -6.79 -7.88 -2.10
N ARG A 62 -8.03 -8.35 -2.27
CA ARG A 62 -8.33 -9.78 -2.41
C ARG A 62 -7.95 -10.28 -3.80
N THR A 63 -8.00 -11.59 -4.00
CA THR A 63 -7.62 -12.22 -5.28
C THR A 63 -8.55 -11.87 -6.44
N ASP A 64 -9.78 -11.43 -6.14
CA ASP A 64 -10.78 -10.96 -7.11
C ASP A 64 -10.63 -9.46 -7.44
N GLY A 65 -9.65 -8.77 -6.85
CA GLY A 65 -9.47 -7.32 -7.00
C GLY A 65 -10.37 -6.48 -6.09
N SER A 66 -11.22 -7.09 -5.26
CA SER A 66 -12.00 -6.34 -4.27
C SER A 66 -11.10 -5.79 -3.17
N VAL A 67 -11.48 -4.63 -2.67
CA VAL A 67 -10.80 -3.98 -1.54
C VAL A 67 -11.14 -4.73 -0.26
N ALA A 68 -10.13 -5.20 0.45
CA ALA A 68 -10.25 -5.65 1.83
C ALA A 68 -10.13 -4.46 2.79
N ASP A 69 -9.13 -3.61 2.58
CA ASP A 69 -8.90 -2.41 3.39
C ASP A 69 -8.04 -1.38 2.62
N ILE A 70 -8.15 -0.11 3.01
CA ILE A 70 -7.37 1.01 2.45
C ILE A 70 -6.95 1.96 3.57
N TRP A 71 -5.66 2.27 3.59
CA TRP A 71 -5.06 3.28 4.46
C TRP A 71 -4.47 4.38 3.60
N GLN A 72 -4.74 5.65 3.91
CA GLN A 72 -4.32 6.81 3.10
C GLN A 72 -3.80 7.95 3.96
N GLY A 73 -2.85 8.72 3.42
CA GLY A 73 -2.26 9.90 4.06
C GLY A 73 -1.49 9.54 5.33
N ASP A 74 -1.75 10.28 6.41
CA ASP A 74 -1.11 10.09 7.71
C ASP A 74 -1.67 8.92 8.52
N ASN A 75 -2.80 8.35 8.09
CA ASN A 75 -3.36 7.16 8.72
C ASN A 75 -2.60 5.92 8.26
N PHE A 76 -1.36 5.81 8.72
CA PHE A 76 -0.49 4.70 8.39
C PHE A 76 -0.91 3.46 9.21
N PRO A 77 -1.16 2.30 8.59
CA PRO A 77 -1.61 1.13 9.31
C PRO A 77 -0.53 0.60 10.24
N LEU A 78 -0.95 0.02 11.35
CA LEU A 78 -0.07 -0.82 12.15
C LEU A 78 0.24 -2.10 11.39
N MET A 79 1.46 -2.61 11.56
CA MET A 79 1.87 -3.87 10.93
C MET A 79 0.85 -4.98 11.20
N GLN A 80 0.40 -5.14 12.45
CA GLN A 80 -0.60 -6.14 12.84
C GLN A 80 -1.94 -6.02 12.11
N GLU A 81 -2.38 -4.82 11.72
CA GLU A 81 -3.65 -4.61 11.01
C GLU A 81 -3.53 -5.12 9.58
N VAL A 82 -2.45 -4.76 8.89
CA VAL A 82 -2.17 -5.28 7.55
C VAL A 82 -2.07 -6.80 7.56
N LEU A 83 -1.56 -7.39 8.64
CA LEU A 83 -1.45 -8.84 8.78
C LEU A 83 -2.76 -9.55 9.06
N ALA A 84 -3.61 -8.96 9.90
CA ALA A 84 -4.96 -9.48 10.10
C ALA A 84 -5.72 -9.49 8.77
N THR A 85 -5.60 -8.39 8.01
CA THR A 85 -6.27 -8.27 6.71
C THR A 85 -5.70 -9.24 5.69
N THR A 86 -4.38 -9.29 5.50
CA THR A 86 -3.72 -10.11 4.46
C THR A 86 -3.74 -11.63 4.70
N ARG A 87 -4.12 -12.09 5.89
CA ARG A 87 -4.24 -13.51 6.26
C ARG A 87 -5.60 -14.15 5.96
N THR A 88 -6.63 -13.35 5.68
CA THR A 88 -8.02 -13.81 5.52
C THR A 88 -8.32 -14.16 4.06
#